data_AF-A0A941C840-F1
#
_entry.id   AF-A0A941C840-F1
#
_cell.length_a   1.000
_cell.length_b   1.000
_cell.length_c   1.000
_cell.angle_alpha   90.00
_cell.angle_beta   90.00
_cell.angle_gamma   90.00
#
_symmetry.space_group_name_H-M   'P 1'
#
loop_
_entity.id
_entity.type
_entity.pdbx_description
1 polymer ?
#
loop_
_entity_poly.entity_id
_entity_poly.type
_entity_poly.pdbx_seq_one_letter_code
_entity_poly.pdbx_strand_id
1 'polypeptide(L)'
;MKTYAIYILLTLISFSSWSQESDLSIFEPLTGKLWKAEGKWGDDSKFKQEIIFLYELNHTLVIAKSKGFTNKEQTEYDFRNHGIRKYDAETKTIKFWEFDIFGGVTEGTIKAEGKNIIYQYQYGESLVTDMWEYVNENTYNFKVGSYIDGKWKQIYLETQFKAEQTENNGR
;
A
#
# COMPACT_ATOMS: atom_id res chain seq x y z
N MET A 1 57.57 7.40 11.36
CA MET A 1 56.65 6.39 10.77
C MET A 1 55.53 5.93 11.73
N LYS A 2 55.18 6.67 12.79
CA LYS A 2 54.09 6.28 13.72
C LYS A 2 52.90 7.24 13.76
N THR A 3 53.00 8.41 13.12
CA THR A 3 51.96 9.45 13.09
C THR A 3 51.04 9.40 11.86
N TYR A 4 51.44 8.74 10.78
CA TYR A 4 50.61 8.61 9.57
C TYR A 4 49.53 7.52 9.65
N ALA A 5 49.67 6.56 10.58
CA ALA A 5 48.71 5.47 10.75
C ALA A 5 47.37 5.92 11.36
N ILE A 6 47.34 7.06 12.06
CA ILE A 6 46.14 7.56 12.75
C ILE A 6 45.20 8.29 11.78
N TYR A 7 45.72 8.91 10.72
CA TYR A 7 44.88 9.65 9.76
C TYR A 7 44.12 8.73 8.79
N ILE A 8 44.61 7.51 8.53
CA ILE A 8 43.95 6.53 7.66
C ILE A 8 42.71 5.91 8.35
N LEU A 9 42.70 5.87 9.68
CA LEU A 9 41.58 5.31 10.45
C LEU A 9 40.37 6.26 10.51
N LEU A 10 40.59 7.57 10.42
CA LEU A 10 39.53 8.59 10.45
C LEU A 10 38.81 8.76 9.11
N THR A 11 39.38 8.30 7.99
CA THR A 11 38.75 8.40 6.66
C THR A 11 37.80 7.24 6.33
N LEU A 12 37.81 6.15 7.10
CA LEU A 12 36.98 4.97 6.86
C LEU A 12 35.59 5.02 7.51
N ILE A 13 35.31 6.03 8.33
CA ILE A 13 34.02 6.17 9.05
C ILE A 13 32.98 6.95 8.22
N SER A 14 33.38 7.58 7.12
CA SER A 14 32.52 8.54 6.39
C SER A 14 31.61 7.96 5.30
N PHE A 15 31.45 6.65 5.17
CA PHE A 15 30.62 6.05 4.09
C PHE A 15 29.49 5.14 4.54
N SER A 16 29.17 5.10 5.84
CA SER A 16 27.92 4.49 6.29
C SER A 16 26.80 5.54 6.32
N SER A 17 26.60 6.25 5.21
CA SER A 17 25.27 6.82 4.93
C SER A 17 24.35 5.65 4.62
N TRP A 18 23.92 4.95 5.68
CA TRP A 18 22.71 4.17 5.60
C TRP A 18 21.63 5.23 5.37
N SER A 19 21.33 5.50 4.10
CA SER A 19 20.00 5.97 3.75
C SER A 19 19.09 4.97 4.45
N GLN A 20 18.35 5.41 5.47
CA GLN A 20 17.21 4.63 5.93
C GLN A 20 16.42 4.36 4.66
N GLU A 21 16.36 3.10 4.21
CA GLU A 21 15.26 2.69 3.35
C GLU A 21 14.02 3.27 4.02
N SER A 22 13.28 4.12 3.30
CA SER A 22 12.10 4.72 3.90
C SER A 22 11.23 3.57 4.39
N ASP A 23 10.65 3.65 5.58
CA ASP A 23 9.76 2.59 6.08
C ASP A 23 8.55 2.36 5.12
N LEU A 24 8.36 3.23 4.13
CA LEU A 24 7.39 3.13 3.05
C LEU A 24 7.90 2.36 1.81
N SER A 25 9.14 1.85 1.80
CA SER A 25 9.74 1.12 0.65
C SER A 25 8.93 -0.10 0.22
N ILE A 26 8.09 -0.63 1.10
CA ILE A 26 7.12 -1.69 0.80
C ILE A 26 6.20 -1.35 -0.39
N PHE A 27 6.04 -0.06 -0.72
CA PHE A 27 5.23 0.41 -1.83
C PHE A 27 6.01 0.55 -3.15
N GLU A 28 7.34 0.45 -3.15
CA GLU A 28 8.16 0.57 -4.36
C GLU A 28 7.66 -0.32 -5.51
N PRO A 29 7.35 -1.61 -5.31
CA PRO A 29 6.88 -2.47 -6.40
C PRO A 29 5.53 -2.04 -6.99
N LEU A 30 4.73 -1.28 -6.22
CA LEU A 30 3.41 -0.79 -6.61
C LEU A 30 3.47 0.55 -7.34
N THR A 31 4.47 1.39 -7.05
CA THR A 31 4.60 2.72 -7.66
C THR A 31 4.93 2.66 -9.15
N GLY A 32 4.51 3.69 -9.90
CA GLY A 32 4.75 3.79 -11.35
C GLY A 32 3.90 2.84 -12.22
N LYS A 33 2.84 2.25 -11.66
CA LYS A 33 1.93 1.31 -12.33
C LYS A 33 0.47 1.66 -12.03
N LEU A 34 -0.40 1.36 -12.98
CA LEU A 34 -1.84 1.33 -12.79
C LEU A 34 -2.27 -0.10 -12.48
N TRP A 35 -2.77 -0.34 -11.28
CA TRP A 35 -3.25 -1.66 -10.87
C TRP A 35 -4.75 -1.76 -11.08
N LYS A 36 -5.20 -2.82 -11.77
CA LYS A 36 -6.62 -3.06 -12.02
C LYS A 36 -7.07 -4.39 -11.47
N ALA A 37 -8.25 -4.42 -10.86
CA ALA A 37 -8.90 -5.64 -10.40
C ALA A 37 -10.41 -5.57 -10.65
N GLU A 38 -10.99 -6.73 -10.96
CA GLU A 38 -12.43 -6.95 -11.06
C GLU A 38 -12.81 -8.24 -10.34
N GLY A 39 -13.97 -8.27 -9.72
CA GLY A 39 -14.42 -9.42 -8.94
C GLY A 39 -15.85 -9.28 -8.45
N LYS A 40 -16.19 -10.06 -7.44
CA LYS A 40 -17.47 -9.95 -6.73
C LYS A 40 -17.24 -10.04 -5.24
N TRP A 41 -18.00 -9.26 -4.50
CA TRP A 41 -18.10 -9.40 -3.06
C TRP A 41 -18.91 -10.66 -2.71
N GLY A 42 -18.84 -11.09 -1.45
CA GLY A 42 -19.59 -12.25 -0.96
C GLY A 42 -21.12 -12.12 -1.04
N ASP A 43 -21.64 -10.91 -1.28
CA ASP A 43 -23.06 -10.63 -1.56
C ASP A 43 -23.39 -10.56 -3.06
N ASP A 44 -22.48 -11.01 -3.92
CA ASP A 44 -22.53 -10.97 -5.39
C ASP A 44 -22.50 -9.56 -6.03
N SER A 45 -22.40 -8.49 -5.24
CA SER A 45 -22.21 -7.15 -5.78
C SER A 45 -20.85 -7.04 -6.50
N LYS A 46 -20.77 -6.22 -7.55
CA LYS A 46 -19.57 -6.14 -8.39
C LYS A 46 -18.46 -5.42 -7.65
N PHE A 47 -17.25 -5.94 -7.79
CA PHE A 47 -16.03 -5.24 -7.43
C PHE A 47 -15.30 -4.84 -8.71
N LYS A 48 -14.92 -3.56 -8.81
CA LYS A 48 -14.04 -3.06 -9.86
C LYS A 48 -13.23 -1.91 -9.29
N GLN A 49 -11.92 -1.96 -9.44
CA GLN A 49 -11.03 -0.94 -8.95
C GLN A 49 -9.84 -0.75 -9.87
N GLU A 50 -9.46 0.51 -10.07
CA GLU A 50 -8.16 0.90 -10.60
C GLU A 50 -7.45 1.72 -9.53
N ILE A 51 -6.16 1.50 -9.29
CA ILE A 51 -5.41 2.21 -8.25
C ILE A 51 -3.98 2.50 -8.68
N ILE A 52 -3.51 3.71 -8.38
CA ILE A 52 -2.12 4.13 -8.51
C ILE A 52 -1.56 4.50 -7.15
N PHE A 53 -0.25 4.27 -6.97
CA PHE A 53 0.50 4.66 -5.80
C PHE A 53 1.61 5.63 -6.20
N LEU A 54 1.74 6.73 -5.47
CA LEU A 54 2.68 7.82 -5.74
C LEU A 54 3.43 8.19 -4.47
N TYR A 55 4.75 8.30 -4.54
CA TYR A 55 5.51 8.92 -3.46
C TYR A 55 5.37 10.44 -3.52
N GLU A 56 5.17 11.06 -2.35
CA GLU A 56 5.05 12.50 -2.19
C GLU A 56 5.93 12.97 -1.02
N LEU A 57 6.16 14.29 -0.95
CA LEU A 57 6.94 14.94 0.11
C LEU A 57 8.31 14.25 0.34
N ASN A 58 9.09 14.06 -0.73
CA ASN A 58 10.39 13.40 -0.71
C ASN A 58 10.34 11.99 -0.08
N HIS A 59 9.37 11.15 -0.52
CA HIS A 59 9.16 9.77 -0.06
C HIS A 59 8.72 9.64 1.41
N THR A 60 8.28 10.73 2.05
CA THR A 60 7.75 10.66 3.42
C THR A 60 6.26 10.30 3.47
N LEU A 61 5.58 10.36 2.31
CA LEU A 61 4.20 9.92 2.13
C LEU A 61 4.07 9.03 0.89
N VAL A 62 3.10 8.11 0.94
CA VAL A 62 2.56 7.44 -0.25
C VAL A 62 1.10 7.81 -0.40
N ILE A 63 0.75 8.36 -1.56
CA ILE A 63 -0.62 8.66 -1.96
C ILE A 63 -1.16 7.49 -2.77
N ALA A 64 -2.36 7.02 -2.42
CA ALA A 64 -3.16 6.12 -3.23
C ALA A 64 -4.30 6.91 -3.87
N LYS A 65 -4.52 6.73 -5.18
CA LYS A 65 -5.71 7.27 -5.85
C LYS A 65 -6.40 6.12 -6.54
N SER A 66 -7.68 5.93 -6.26
CA SER A 66 -8.44 4.83 -6.84
C SER A 66 -9.69 5.29 -7.57
N LYS A 67 -10.00 4.58 -8.66
CA LYS A 67 -11.32 4.61 -9.29
C LYS A 67 -12.12 3.39 -8.87
N GLY A 68 -13.43 3.57 -8.78
CA GLY A 68 -14.38 2.56 -8.33
C GLY A 68 -15.80 2.99 -8.71
N PHE A 69 -16.80 2.21 -8.28
CA PHE A 69 -18.19 2.62 -8.43
C PHE A 69 -18.51 3.82 -7.53
N THR A 70 -19.03 4.90 -8.13
CA THR A 70 -19.35 6.17 -7.44
C THR A 70 -20.81 6.29 -7.02
N ASN A 71 -21.63 5.29 -7.32
CA ASN A 71 -23.01 5.20 -6.89
C ASN A 71 -23.37 3.78 -6.42
N LYS A 72 -24.44 3.65 -5.62
CA LYS A 72 -24.83 2.36 -5.02
C LYS A 72 -25.31 1.35 -6.06
N GLU A 73 -25.88 1.83 -7.16
CA GLU A 73 -26.39 1.00 -8.25
C GLU A 73 -25.26 0.42 -9.13
N GLN A 74 -24.01 0.85 -8.89
CA GLN A 74 -22.82 0.39 -9.62
C GLN A 74 -22.90 0.63 -11.14
N THR A 75 -23.43 1.80 -11.53
CA THR A 75 -23.59 2.22 -12.93
C THR A 75 -22.61 3.31 -13.35
N GLU A 76 -22.04 4.05 -12.39
CA GLU A 76 -21.07 5.11 -12.62
C GLU A 76 -19.69 4.70 -12.09
N TYR A 77 -18.64 5.05 -12.82
CA TYR A 77 -17.26 4.66 -12.52
C TYR A 77 -16.29 5.82 -12.70
N ASP A 78 -15.70 6.28 -11.61
CA ASP A 78 -14.72 7.37 -11.60
C ASP A 78 -13.88 7.34 -10.32
N PHE A 79 -13.09 8.38 -10.06
CA PHE A 79 -12.33 8.56 -8.82
C PHE A 79 -13.23 8.41 -7.59
N ARG A 80 -12.94 7.39 -6.80
CA ARG A 80 -13.78 6.94 -5.69
C ARG A 80 -13.11 7.13 -4.34
N ASN A 81 -11.79 6.94 -4.27
CA ASN A 81 -11.02 7.19 -3.05
C ASN A 81 -9.72 7.94 -3.32
N HIS A 82 -9.31 8.68 -2.30
CA HIS A 82 -8.00 9.28 -2.16
C HIS A 82 -7.43 8.86 -0.81
N GLY A 83 -6.22 8.30 -0.81
CA GLY A 83 -5.64 7.76 0.39
C GLY A 83 -4.22 8.24 0.65
N ILE A 84 -3.86 8.28 1.93
CA ILE A 84 -2.55 8.70 2.43
C ILE A 84 -2.00 7.56 3.27
N ARG A 85 -0.73 7.19 3.04
CA ARG A 85 0.05 6.29 3.90
C ARG A 85 1.26 7.04 4.42
N LYS A 86 1.50 6.92 5.72
CA LYS A 86 2.59 7.60 6.42
C LYS A 86 3.20 6.65 7.44
N TYR A 87 4.52 6.65 7.52
CA TYR A 87 5.18 5.97 8.63
C TYR A 87 5.02 6.74 9.94
N ASP A 88 4.65 6.01 10.99
CA ASP A 88 4.59 6.48 12.36
C ASP A 88 5.77 5.88 13.15
N ALA A 89 6.73 6.74 13.48
CA ALA A 89 7.96 6.34 14.16
C ALA A 89 7.72 5.97 15.64
N GLU A 90 6.64 6.47 16.26
CA GLU A 90 6.33 6.15 17.65
C GLU A 90 5.87 4.70 17.78
N THR A 91 4.94 4.30 16.91
CA THR A 91 4.39 2.94 16.92
C THR A 91 5.15 1.98 16.02
N LYS A 92 6.11 2.47 15.23
CA LYS A 92 6.85 1.71 14.20
C LYS A 92 5.93 0.98 13.23
N THR A 93 4.87 1.65 12.82
CA THR A 93 3.88 1.12 11.86
C THR A 93 3.58 2.15 10.80
N ILE A 94 3.21 1.70 9.62
CA ILE A 94 2.63 2.58 8.62
C ILE A 94 1.16 2.78 8.98
N LYS A 95 0.71 4.03 9.09
CA LYS A 95 -0.69 4.41 9.21
C LYS A 95 -1.25 4.72 7.84
N PHE A 96 -2.54 4.47 7.65
CA PHE A 96 -3.23 4.91 6.45
C PHE A 96 -4.57 5.55 6.75
N TRP A 97 -4.96 6.43 5.83
CA TRP A 97 -6.28 7.04 5.74
C TRP A 97 -6.74 6.91 4.30
N GLU A 98 -8.00 6.53 4.10
CA GLU A 98 -8.64 6.39 2.81
C GLU A 98 -9.94 7.20 2.84
N PHE A 99 -9.94 8.32 2.12
CA PHE A 99 -11.05 9.24 2.02
C PHE A 99 -11.90 8.88 0.81
N ASP A 100 -13.20 8.93 0.99
CA ASP A 100 -14.15 8.33 0.08
C ASP A 100 -15.15 9.40 -0.43
N ILE A 101 -15.65 9.25 -1.67
CA ILE A 101 -16.56 10.24 -2.28
C ILE A 101 -17.89 10.41 -1.53
N PHE A 102 -18.26 9.47 -0.67
CA PHE A 102 -19.46 9.53 0.17
C PHE A 102 -19.19 10.23 1.51
N GLY A 103 -17.99 10.78 1.72
CA GLY A 103 -17.58 11.48 2.94
C GLY A 103 -17.07 10.56 4.05
N GLY A 104 -16.92 9.26 3.77
CA GLY A 104 -16.34 8.30 4.70
C GLY A 104 -14.82 8.41 4.77
N VAL A 105 -14.27 8.03 5.92
CA VAL A 105 -12.83 7.86 6.12
C VAL A 105 -12.61 6.49 6.73
N THR A 106 -11.82 5.67 6.05
CA THR A 106 -11.30 4.42 6.60
C THR A 106 -9.86 4.64 7.02
N GLU A 107 -9.51 4.26 8.25
CA GLU A 107 -8.14 4.40 8.75
C GLU A 107 -7.68 3.15 9.48
N GLY A 108 -6.36 2.95 9.50
CA GLY A 108 -5.79 1.77 10.13
C GLY A 108 -4.27 1.70 10.01
N THR A 109 -3.77 0.48 10.00
CA THR A 109 -2.33 0.21 9.93
C THR A 109 -1.97 -0.69 8.77
N ILE A 110 -0.73 -0.58 8.31
CA ILE A 110 -0.15 -1.42 7.26
C ILE A 110 1.10 -2.08 7.81
N LYS A 111 1.25 -3.35 7.51
CA LYS A 111 2.47 -4.14 7.76
C LYS A 111 2.86 -4.88 6.49
N ALA A 112 4.14 -5.25 6.42
CA ALA A 112 4.64 -6.13 5.37
C ALA A 112 5.05 -7.48 5.95
N GLU A 113 4.72 -8.54 5.22
CA GLU A 113 5.20 -9.90 5.47
C GLU A 113 5.89 -10.40 4.20
N GLY A 114 7.22 -10.27 4.17
CA GLY A 114 7.97 -10.42 2.92
C GLY A 114 7.54 -9.34 1.91
N LYS A 115 7.08 -9.74 0.72
CA LYS A 115 6.53 -8.83 -0.29
C LYS A 115 5.01 -8.63 -0.19
N ASN A 116 4.35 -9.28 0.78
CA ASN A 116 2.92 -9.09 1.00
C ASN A 116 2.69 -7.77 1.74
N ILE A 117 1.64 -7.05 1.38
CA ILE A 117 1.23 -5.82 2.05
C ILE A 117 -0.14 -6.06 2.69
N ILE A 118 -0.21 -5.86 4.00
CA ILE A 118 -1.36 -6.22 4.82
C ILE A 118 -1.89 -4.95 5.48
N TYR A 119 -3.08 -4.53 5.08
CA TYR A 119 -3.83 -3.44 5.71
C TYR A 119 -4.77 -4.03 6.74
N GLN A 120 -4.87 -3.41 7.91
CA GLN A 120 -5.83 -3.78 8.95
C GLN A 120 -6.52 -2.55 9.52
N TYR A 121 -7.84 -2.59 9.61
CA TYR A 121 -8.67 -1.49 10.07
C TYR A 121 -9.97 -2.00 10.69
N GLN A 122 -10.57 -1.15 11.51
CA GLN A 122 -11.86 -1.42 12.13
C GLN A 122 -12.98 -1.02 11.16
N TYR A 123 -13.95 -1.92 10.94
CA TYR A 123 -15.17 -1.64 10.18
C TYR A 123 -16.38 -2.08 11.00
N GLY A 124 -17.08 -1.12 11.60
CA GLY A 124 -18.08 -1.40 12.63
C GLY A 124 -17.43 -2.10 13.82
N GLU A 125 -17.94 -3.27 14.20
CA GLU A 125 -17.39 -4.09 15.31
C GLU A 125 -16.33 -5.10 14.84
N SER A 126 -16.08 -5.21 13.54
CA SER A 126 -15.17 -6.20 12.97
C SER A 126 -13.80 -5.61 12.62
N LEU A 127 -12.74 -6.37 12.89
CA LEU A 127 -11.41 -6.12 12.32
C LEU A 127 -11.33 -6.71 10.92
N VAL A 128 -11.15 -5.85 9.92
CA VAL A 128 -11.04 -6.23 8.50
C VAL A 128 -9.58 -6.17 8.07
N THR A 129 -9.21 -7.05 7.16
CA THR A 129 -7.88 -7.12 6.55
C THR A 129 -7.99 -7.09 5.04
N ASP A 130 -7.27 -6.15 4.41
CA ASP A 130 -7.03 -6.15 2.98
C ASP A 130 -5.59 -6.60 2.74
N MET A 131 -5.41 -7.72 2.04
CA MET A 131 -4.09 -8.31 1.79
C MET A 131 -3.78 -8.28 0.30
N TRP A 132 -2.68 -7.61 -0.04
CA TRP A 132 -2.00 -7.70 -1.32
C TRP A 132 -0.93 -8.78 -1.19
N GLU A 133 -1.25 -9.99 -1.60
CA GLU A 133 -0.33 -11.13 -1.59
C GLU A 133 0.46 -11.16 -2.90
N TYR A 134 1.78 -11.04 -2.78
CA TYR A 134 2.68 -10.94 -3.92
C TYR A 134 2.69 -12.23 -4.74
N VAL A 135 2.50 -12.11 -6.06
CA VAL A 135 2.67 -13.21 -7.01
C VAL A 135 3.90 -12.95 -7.88
N ASN A 136 3.96 -11.78 -8.50
CA ASN A 136 5.11 -11.29 -9.27
C ASN A 136 5.04 -9.76 -9.40
N GLU A 137 6.03 -9.16 -10.07
CA GLU A 137 6.14 -7.71 -10.24
C GLU A 137 4.92 -7.02 -10.88
N ASN A 138 4.06 -7.76 -11.59
CA ASN A 138 2.87 -7.22 -12.25
C ASN A 138 1.55 -7.86 -11.76
N THR A 139 1.60 -8.67 -10.71
CA THR A 139 0.42 -9.36 -10.19
C THR A 139 0.47 -9.49 -8.67
N TYR A 140 -0.62 -9.09 -8.01
CA TYR A 140 -0.91 -9.41 -6.62
C TYR A 140 -2.27 -10.11 -6.53
N ASN A 141 -2.35 -11.17 -5.72
CA ASN A 141 -3.63 -11.63 -5.23
C ASN A 141 -4.16 -10.60 -4.24
N PHE A 142 -5.45 -10.32 -4.28
CA PHE A 142 -6.11 -9.38 -3.38
C PHE A 142 -7.24 -10.06 -2.63
N LYS A 143 -7.16 -10.02 -1.30
CA LYS A 143 -8.15 -10.62 -0.41
C LYS A 143 -8.63 -9.61 0.61
N VAL A 144 -9.94 -9.55 0.81
CA VAL A 144 -10.56 -8.77 1.88
C VAL A 144 -11.31 -9.74 2.78
N GLY A 145 -11.11 -9.65 4.09
CA GLY A 145 -11.66 -10.64 5.00
C GLY A 145 -11.31 -10.44 6.46
N SER A 146 -11.72 -11.41 7.28
CA SER A 146 -11.26 -11.56 8.66
C SER A 146 -10.00 -12.44 8.67
N TYR A 147 -8.86 -11.83 8.97
CA TYR A 147 -7.56 -12.50 9.08
C TYR A 147 -7.06 -12.43 10.52
N ILE A 148 -7.10 -13.56 11.22
CA ILE A 148 -6.82 -13.65 12.65
C ILE A 148 -5.80 -14.76 12.87
N ASP A 149 -4.75 -14.47 13.66
CA ASP A 149 -3.66 -15.39 13.99
C ASP A 149 -3.00 -16.04 12.76
N GLY A 150 -2.77 -15.24 11.72
CA GLY A 150 -2.12 -15.68 10.49
C GLY A 150 -3.02 -16.53 9.58
N LYS A 151 -4.34 -16.58 9.82
CA LYS A 151 -5.28 -17.40 9.04
C LYS A 151 -6.55 -16.63 8.67
N TRP A 152 -7.01 -16.85 7.44
CA TRP A 152 -8.33 -16.39 6.99
C TRP A 152 -9.43 -17.17 7.73
N LYS A 153 -10.28 -16.46 8.46
CA LYS A 153 -11.49 -17.00 9.08
C LYS A 153 -12.69 -16.87 8.15
N GLN A 154 -12.72 -15.77 7.40
CA GLN A 154 -13.74 -15.49 6.40
C GLN A 154 -13.13 -14.59 5.33
N ILE A 155 -13.50 -14.84 4.08
CA ILE A 155 -13.10 -14.05 2.92
C ILE A 155 -14.37 -13.41 2.35
N TYR A 156 -14.36 -12.09 2.19
CA TYR A 156 -15.45 -11.29 1.63
C TYR A 156 -15.21 -10.97 0.15
N LEU A 157 -13.95 -10.92 -0.29
CA LEU A 157 -13.53 -10.71 -1.68
C LEU A 157 -12.21 -11.44 -1.91
N GLU A 158 -12.10 -12.09 -3.07
CA GLU A 158 -10.85 -12.62 -3.60
C GLU A 158 -10.77 -12.29 -5.09
N THR A 159 -9.71 -11.59 -5.49
CA THR A 159 -9.45 -11.19 -6.87
C THR A 159 -7.94 -11.02 -7.09
N GLN A 160 -7.52 -10.49 -8.24
CA GLN A 160 -6.14 -10.14 -8.53
C GLN A 160 -6.05 -8.72 -9.06
N PHE A 161 -5.11 -7.97 -8.49
CA PHE A 161 -4.62 -6.75 -9.12
C PHE A 161 -3.55 -7.12 -10.14
N LYS A 162 -3.73 -6.62 -11.37
CA LYS A 162 -2.76 -6.73 -12.45
C LYS A 162 -2.28 -5.34 -12.85
N ALA A 163 -0.97 -5.20 -13.01
CA ALA A 163 -0.37 -3.94 -13.43
C ALA A 163 -0.52 -3.74 -14.93
N GLU A 164 -0.96 -2.55 -15.30
CA GLU A 164 -0.76 -1.94 -16.60
C GLU A 164 0.32 -0.87 -16.43
N GLN A 165 1.35 -0.90 -17.29
CA GLN A 165 2.40 0.10 -17.26
C GLN A 165 1.76 1.46 -17.56
N THR A 166 1.84 2.40 -16.62
CA THR A 166 1.50 3.79 -16.91
C THR A 166 2.64 4.37 -17.73
N GLU A 167 2.37 4.80 -18.96
CA GLU A 167 3.34 5.64 -19.67
C GLU A 167 3.67 6.84 -18.78
N ASN A 168 4.96 7.02 -18.49
CA ASN A 168 5.48 8.14 -17.73
C ASN A 168 5.12 9.45 -18.44
N ASN A 169 3.96 10.01 -18.14
CA ASN A 169 3.68 11.41 -18.41
C ASN A 169 4.38 12.23 -17.33
N GLY A 170 5.71 12.28 -17.43
CA GLY A 170 6.52 13.22 -16.67
C GLY A 170 6.10 14.64 -17.03
N ARG A 171 5.51 15.35 -16.07
CA ARG A 171 5.54 16.80 -15.94
C ARG A 171 5.47 17.19 -14.48
#